data_AF-A0A316DAD8-F1
#
_entry.id   AF-A0A316DAD8-F1
#
_cell.length_a   1.000
_cell.length_b   1.000
_cell.length_c   1.000
_cell.angle_alpha   90.00
_cell.angle_beta   90.00
_cell.angle_gamma   90.00
#
_symmetry.space_group_name_H-M   'P 1'
#
loop_
_entity.id
_entity.type
_entity.pdbx_description
1 polymer ?
#
loop_
_entity_poly.entity_id
_entity_poly.type
_entity_poly.pdbx_seq_one_letter_code
_entity_poly.pdbx_strand_id
1 'polypeptide(L)'
;MLLDAKFTIGQRFKHIRIEKGVSQAQLVDGICSIAVVSQIECDRKYPSAELWGKLADKLGVPLRELIGMQEKQMEVSFQIDMVRVYIDKADHTHALELIDELEQRADLLEHQRIELLICRAECYRTARVFEKVVELLVPFLQNQQIRQNVEDVVLCDTYNKLGNAHYWLNDFEKAYFVFNSLDPDDVHFKISNCRCWNTLGNRG
;
A
#
# COMPACT_ATOMS: atom_id res chain seq x y z
N MET A 1 -15.34 16.76 11.05
CA MET A 1 -16.03 17.62 10.05
C MET A 1 -15.68 17.09 8.68
N LEU A 2 -16.63 16.47 7.98
CA LEU A 2 -16.45 16.14 6.56
C LEU A 2 -16.58 17.47 5.80
N LEU A 3 -15.46 18.10 5.45
CA LEU A 3 -15.45 19.34 4.67
C LEU A 3 -16.11 19.09 3.31
N ASP A 4 -17.04 19.98 2.96
CA ASP A 4 -17.96 19.95 1.82
C ASP A 4 -17.33 19.50 0.49
N ALA A 5 -18.15 18.86 -0.35
CA ALA A 5 -17.84 18.57 -1.76
C ALA A 5 -17.63 19.83 -2.64
N LYS A 6 -17.73 21.04 -2.06
CA LYS A 6 -17.54 22.33 -2.72
C LYS A 6 -16.09 22.69 -2.99
N PHE A 7 -15.14 22.15 -2.24
CA PHE A 7 -13.72 22.48 -2.40
C PHE A 7 -13.01 21.44 -3.27
N THR A 8 -12.15 21.93 -4.17
CA THR A 8 -11.13 21.09 -4.82
C THR A 8 -10.13 20.57 -3.80
N ILE A 9 -9.34 19.56 -4.18
CA ILE A 9 -8.28 19.00 -3.31
C ILE A 9 -7.28 20.09 -2.93
N GLY A 10 -6.84 20.93 -3.88
CA GLY A 10 -5.91 22.01 -3.62
C GLY A 10 -6.46 23.05 -2.64
N GLN A 11 -7.73 23.43 -2.80
CA GLN A 11 -8.41 24.37 -1.90
C GLN A 11 -8.56 23.79 -0.50
N ARG A 12 -8.93 22.50 -0.38
CA ARG A 12 -9.05 21.80 0.90
C ARG A 12 -7.70 21.71 1.60
N PHE A 13 -6.65 21.34 0.88
CA PHE A 13 -5.28 21.30 1.39
C PHE A 13 -4.82 22.66 1.91
N LYS A 14 -5.09 23.74 1.15
CA LYS A 14 -4.82 25.12 1.59
C LYS A 14 -5.57 25.48 2.87
N HIS A 15 -6.86 25.12 2.94
CA HIS A 15 -7.70 25.39 4.10
C HIS A 15 -7.13 24.73 5.35
N ILE A 16 -6.86 23.42 5.29
CA ILE A 16 -6.30 22.65 6.41
C ILE A 16 -4.95 23.24 6.84
N ARG A 17 -4.08 23.59 5.88
CA ARG A 17 -2.80 24.23 6.20
C ARG A 17 -2.97 25.54 6.99
N ILE A 18 -3.90 26.40 6.56
CA ILE A 18 -4.18 27.68 7.22
C ILE A 18 -4.76 27.45 8.63
N GLU A 19 -5.69 26.51 8.79
CA GLU A 19 -6.25 26.15 10.10
C GLU A 19 -5.19 25.62 11.06
N LYS A 20 -4.19 24.89 10.56
CA LYS A 20 -3.03 24.43 11.34
C LYS A 20 -2.01 25.54 11.62
N GLY A 21 -2.17 26.74 11.06
CA GLY A 21 -1.27 27.87 11.26
C GLY A 21 0.12 27.68 10.61
N VAL A 22 0.24 26.79 9.63
CA VAL A 22 1.53 26.43 8.99
C VAL A 22 1.73 27.27 7.72
N SER A 23 2.89 27.92 7.57
CA SER A 23 3.25 28.60 6.31
C SER A 23 3.65 27.58 5.23
N GLN A 24 3.56 27.98 3.94
CA GLN A 24 4.00 27.09 2.85
C GLN A 24 5.48 26.70 3.00
N ALA A 25 6.35 27.63 3.43
CA ALA A 25 7.77 27.35 3.66
C ALA A 25 8.00 26.30 4.77
N GLN A 26 7.25 26.39 5.87
CA GLN A 26 7.33 25.40 6.95
C GLN A 26 6.78 24.03 6.54
N LEU A 27 5.76 24.01 5.68
CA LEU A 27 5.14 22.77 5.21
C LEU A 27 6.08 21.99 4.28
N VAL A 28 6.80 22.66 3.39
CA VAL A 28 7.59 21.98 2.35
C VAL A 28 9.01 21.61 2.78
N ASP A 29 9.44 22.06 3.96
CA ASP A 29 10.80 21.84 4.46
C ASP A 29 11.16 20.35 4.49
N GLY A 30 12.18 19.98 3.70
CA GLY A 30 12.65 18.61 3.50
C GLY A 30 11.78 17.73 2.60
N ILE A 31 10.71 18.27 1.99
CA ILE A 31 9.73 17.49 1.20
C ILE A 31 9.74 17.92 -0.28
N CYS A 32 9.51 19.22 -0.56
CA CYS A 32 9.42 19.74 -1.91
C CYS A 32 9.72 21.25 -1.95
N SER A 33 9.54 21.90 -3.10
CA SER A 33 9.71 23.37 -3.19
C SER A 33 8.40 24.10 -2.84
N ILE A 34 8.52 25.33 -2.33
CA ILE A 34 7.37 26.22 -2.04
C ILE A 34 6.48 26.39 -3.29
N ALA A 35 7.11 26.48 -4.46
CA ALA A 35 6.40 26.60 -5.74
C ALA A 35 5.48 25.41 -6.02
N VAL A 36 5.88 24.19 -5.64
CA VAL A 36 5.05 22.99 -5.81
C VAL A 36 3.79 23.08 -4.93
N VAL A 37 3.92 23.43 -3.66
CA VAL A 37 2.75 23.61 -2.77
C VAL A 37 1.85 24.74 -3.25
N SER A 38 2.40 25.86 -3.71
CA SER A 38 1.61 26.96 -4.28
C SER A 38 0.82 26.51 -5.52
N GLN A 39 1.42 25.69 -6.39
CA GLN A 39 0.74 25.11 -7.55
C GLN A 39 -0.34 24.10 -7.14
N ILE A 40 -0.11 23.28 -6.11
CA ILE A 40 -1.10 22.35 -5.56
C ILE A 40 -2.30 23.12 -5.00
N GLU A 41 -2.06 24.13 -4.17
CA GLU A 41 -3.12 24.95 -3.55
C GLU A 41 -3.98 25.74 -4.55
N CYS A 42 -3.48 25.93 -5.77
CA CYS A 42 -4.18 26.58 -6.87
C CYS A 42 -4.71 25.59 -7.92
N ASP A 43 -4.71 24.28 -7.64
CA ASP A 43 -5.14 23.20 -8.54
C ASP A 43 -4.38 23.17 -9.89
N ARG A 44 -3.17 23.73 -9.92
CA ARG A 44 -2.31 23.74 -11.12
C ARG A 44 -1.38 22.54 -11.21
N LYS A 45 -1.21 21.81 -10.11
CA LYS A 45 -0.37 20.62 -10.04
C LYS A 45 -1.01 19.57 -9.15
N TYR A 46 -1.12 18.36 -9.69
CA TYR A 46 -1.55 17.20 -8.93
C TYR A 46 -0.32 16.34 -8.58
N PRO A 47 0.05 16.20 -7.29
CA PRO A 47 1.25 15.48 -6.88
C PRO A 47 1.02 13.97 -6.81
N SER A 48 2.09 13.19 -6.65
CA SER A 48 2.01 11.74 -6.43
C SER A 48 1.35 11.41 -5.08
N ALA A 49 0.81 10.19 -4.96
CA ALA A 49 0.24 9.68 -3.71
C ALA A 49 1.26 9.75 -2.56
N GLU A 50 2.53 9.40 -2.82
CA GLU A 50 3.61 9.49 -1.83
C GLU A 50 3.81 10.92 -1.32
N LEU A 51 3.80 11.92 -2.22
CA LEU A 51 3.94 13.32 -1.82
C LEU A 51 2.72 13.78 -1.02
N TRP A 52 1.50 13.34 -1.37
CA TRP A 52 0.32 13.57 -0.54
C TRP A 52 0.47 12.97 0.86
N GLY A 53 0.98 11.73 0.94
CA GLY A 53 1.26 11.06 2.21
C GLY A 53 2.21 11.86 3.10
N LYS A 54 3.32 12.37 2.53
CA LYS A 54 4.30 13.21 3.25
C LYS A 54 3.72 14.55 3.71
N LEU A 55 2.91 15.19 2.87
CA LEU A 55 2.26 16.45 3.20
C LEU A 55 1.22 16.27 4.32
N ALA A 56 0.47 15.16 4.31
CA ALA A 56 -0.46 14.79 5.37
C ALA A 56 0.24 14.62 6.72
N ASP A 57 1.40 13.93 6.75
CA ASP A 57 2.19 13.75 7.97
C ASP A 57 2.65 15.08 8.55
N LYS A 58 3.16 15.98 7.70
CA LYS A 58 3.64 17.31 8.14
C LYS A 58 2.51 18.19 8.68
N LEU A 59 1.29 18.03 8.16
CA LEU A 59 0.09 18.70 8.67
C LEU A 59 -0.53 18.00 9.90
N GLY A 60 -0.07 16.79 10.23
CA GLY A 60 -0.61 15.99 11.33
C GLY A 60 -2.08 15.66 11.12
N VAL A 61 -2.47 15.32 9.89
CA VAL A 61 -3.84 14.93 9.53
C VAL A 61 -3.83 13.60 8.77
N PRO A 62 -4.90 12.78 8.89
CA PRO A 62 -5.08 11.62 8.02
C PRO A 62 -5.11 12.03 6.54
N LEU A 63 -4.50 11.21 5.68
CA LEU A 63 -4.46 11.46 4.23
C LEU A 63 -5.85 11.65 3.62
N ARG A 64 -6.84 10.87 4.07
CA ARG A 64 -8.24 10.98 3.65
C ARG A 64 -8.86 12.36 3.92
N GLU A 65 -8.36 13.12 4.90
CA GLU A 65 -8.85 14.48 5.15
C GLU A 65 -8.38 15.45 4.08
N LEU A 66 -7.23 15.19 3.42
CA LEU A 66 -6.74 16.00 2.32
C LEU A 66 -7.43 15.65 0.99
N ILE A 67 -7.58 14.36 0.71
CA ILE A 67 -8.07 13.90 -0.61
C ILE A 67 -9.59 13.80 -0.66
N GLY A 68 -10.23 13.41 0.45
CA GLY A 68 -11.66 13.18 0.52
C GLY A 68 -12.16 12.18 -0.54
N MET A 69 -13.42 12.32 -0.96
CA MET A 69 -14.04 11.42 -1.95
C MET A 69 -13.52 11.63 -3.38
N GLN A 70 -12.67 12.63 -3.62
CA GLN A 70 -12.18 12.96 -4.96
C GLN A 70 -11.17 11.92 -5.47
N GLU A 71 -10.55 11.10 -4.59
CA GLU A 71 -9.72 9.95 -5.00
C GLU A 71 -10.47 9.00 -5.93
N LYS A 72 -11.80 8.92 -5.82
CA LYS A 72 -12.63 8.01 -6.63
C LYS A 72 -12.66 8.38 -8.11
N GLN A 73 -12.40 9.65 -8.42
CA GLN A 73 -12.42 10.21 -9.77
C GLN A 73 -11.06 10.12 -10.48
N MET A 74 -10.04 9.59 -9.80
CA MET A 74 -8.69 9.49 -10.33
C MET A 74 -8.46 8.19 -11.08
N GLU A 75 -7.40 8.18 -11.88
CA GLU A 75 -6.91 7.00 -12.58
C GLU A 75 -6.64 5.85 -11.62
N VAL A 76 -6.94 4.62 -12.06
CA VAL A 76 -6.80 3.40 -11.25
C VAL A 76 -5.38 3.24 -10.70
N SER A 77 -4.36 3.55 -11.49
CA SER A 77 -2.96 3.49 -11.04
C SER A 77 -2.68 4.41 -9.85
N PHE A 78 -3.19 5.64 -9.88
CA PHE A 78 -3.06 6.58 -8.77
C PHE A 78 -3.81 6.08 -7.54
N GLN A 79 -4.98 5.47 -7.72
CA GLN A 79 -5.76 4.91 -6.61
C GLN A 79 -5.04 3.70 -5.97
N ILE A 80 -4.37 2.86 -6.76
CA ILE A 80 -3.50 1.79 -6.23
C ILE A 80 -2.33 2.37 -5.43
N ASP A 81 -1.70 3.44 -5.91
CA ASP A 81 -0.64 4.12 -5.14
C ASP A 81 -1.18 4.71 -3.83
N MET A 82 -2.41 5.22 -3.82
CA MET A 82 -3.09 5.67 -2.60
C MET A 82 -3.33 4.52 -1.62
N VAL A 83 -3.74 3.34 -2.09
CA VAL A 83 -3.86 2.13 -1.27
C VAL A 83 -2.54 1.83 -0.55
N ARG A 84 -1.40 1.86 -1.27
CA ARG A 84 -0.08 1.64 -0.69
C ARG A 84 0.23 2.65 0.43
N VAL A 85 -0.07 3.93 0.20
CA VAL A 85 0.13 4.97 1.22
C VAL A 85 -0.77 4.77 2.44
N TYR A 86 -2.03 4.33 2.26
CA TYR A 86 -2.91 4.01 3.39
C TYR A 86 -2.38 2.84 4.21
N ILE A 87 -1.85 1.79 3.55
CA ILE A 87 -1.22 0.64 4.22
C ILE A 87 0.01 1.09 5.03
N ASP A 88 0.90 1.89 4.43
CA ASP A 88 2.10 2.40 5.10
C ASP A 88 1.76 3.24 6.34
N LYS A 89 0.63 3.94 6.31
CA LYS A 89 0.09 4.72 7.43
C LYS A 89 -0.73 3.90 8.43
N ALA A 90 -0.81 2.58 8.25
CA ALA A 90 -1.62 1.67 9.04
C ALA A 90 -3.13 2.01 9.04
N ASP A 91 -3.61 2.75 8.04
CA ASP A 91 -5.04 3.02 7.83
C ASP A 91 -5.68 1.87 7.02
N HIS A 92 -5.64 0.68 7.62
CA HIS A 92 -6.06 -0.57 7.00
C HIS A 92 -7.52 -0.55 6.54
N THR A 93 -8.39 0.14 7.29
CA THR A 93 -9.82 0.25 6.98
C THR A 93 -10.03 0.93 5.64
N HIS A 94 -9.44 2.11 5.43
CA HIS A 94 -9.60 2.86 4.18
C HIS A 94 -8.87 2.18 3.02
N ALA A 95 -7.72 1.55 3.28
CA ALA A 95 -7.04 0.74 2.27
C ALA A 95 -7.95 -0.38 1.76
N LEU A 96 -8.60 -1.14 2.64
CA LEU A 96 -9.50 -2.23 2.26
C LEU A 96 -10.76 -1.72 1.56
N GLU A 97 -11.38 -0.63 2.05
CA GLU A 97 -12.54 -0.02 1.39
C GLU A 97 -12.21 0.40 -0.05
N LEU A 98 -11.07 1.05 -0.28
CA LEU A 98 -10.64 1.46 -1.61
C LEU A 98 -10.32 0.26 -2.51
N ILE A 99 -9.70 -0.79 -1.97
CA ILE A 99 -9.45 -2.04 -2.73
C ILE A 99 -10.79 -2.69 -3.13
N ASP A 100 -11.73 -2.82 -2.20
CA ASP A 100 -13.06 -3.41 -2.46
C ASP A 100 -13.78 -2.64 -3.58
N GLU A 101 -13.74 -1.31 -3.55
CA GLU A 101 -14.33 -0.47 -4.60
C GLU A 101 -13.64 -0.62 -5.96
N LEU A 102 -12.31 -0.68 -5.98
CA LEU A 102 -11.55 -0.85 -7.22
C LEU A 102 -11.82 -2.20 -7.86
N GLU A 103 -11.89 -3.29 -7.09
CA GLU A 103 -12.11 -4.63 -7.62
C GLU A 103 -13.48 -4.80 -8.32
N GLN A 104 -14.48 -3.98 -7.97
CA GLN A 104 -15.79 -3.95 -8.64
C GLN A 104 -15.74 -3.33 -10.04
N ARG A 105 -14.66 -2.65 -10.43
CA ARG A 105 -14.58 -2.02 -11.75
C ARG A 105 -14.35 -3.07 -12.84
N ALA A 106 -15.14 -2.96 -13.90
CA ALA A 106 -15.11 -3.89 -15.02
C ALA A 106 -13.88 -3.70 -15.92
N ASP A 107 -13.32 -2.49 -15.96
CA ASP A 107 -12.20 -2.07 -16.79
C ASP A 107 -10.81 -2.36 -16.18
N LEU A 108 -10.76 -3.01 -15.01
CA LEU A 108 -9.48 -3.35 -14.38
C LEU A 108 -8.67 -4.35 -15.21
N LEU A 109 -7.44 -3.95 -15.53
CA LEU A 109 -6.46 -4.78 -16.22
C LEU A 109 -5.96 -5.91 -15.30
N GLU A 110 -5.53 -7.02 -15.88
CA GLU A 110 -5.08 -8.20 -15.10
C GLU A 110 -3.94 -7.86 -14.14
N HIS A 111 -2.93 -7.10 -14.59
CA HIS A 111 -1.83 -6.66 -13.72
C HIS A 111 -2.32 -5.80 -12.54
N GLN A 112 -3.32 -4.93 -12.75
CA GLN A 112 -3.90 -4.11 -11.68
C GLN A 112 -4.65 -4.96 -10.65
N ARG A 113 -5.34 -6.03 -11.09
CA ARG A 113 -5.99 -6.98 -10.19
C ARG A 113 -4.96 -7.72 -9.33
N ILE A 114 -3.83 -8.09 -9.93
CA ILE A 114 -2.72 -8.71 -9.18
C ILE A 114 -2.14 -7.71 -8.18
N GLU A 115 -1.86 -6.47 -8.59
CA GLU A 115 -1.38 -5.43 -7.67
C GLU A 115 -2.31 -5.21 -6.48
N LEU A 116 -3.63 -5.15 -6.72
CA LEU A 116 -4.62 -5.02 -5.64
C LEU A 116 -4.65 -6.23 -4.71
N LEU A 117 -4.53 -7.45 -5.25
CA LEU A 117 -4.44 -8.68 -4.46
C LEU A 117 -3.22 -8.65 -3.54
N ILE A 118 -2.06 -8.23 -4.05
CA ILE A 118 -0.84 -8.08 -3.26
C ILE A 118 -1.00 -6.98 -2.20
N CYS A 119 -1.60 -5.85 -2.56
CA CYS A 119 -1.90 -4.78 -1.59
C CYS A 119 -2.86 -5.26 -0.49
N ARG A 120 -3.89 -6.03 -0.83
CA ARG A 120 -4.84 -6.61 0.13
C ARG A 120 -4.13 -7.57 1.08
N ALA A 121 -3.27 -8.45 0.55
CA ALA A 121 -2.46 -9.36 1.36
C ALA A 121 -1.53 -8.60 2.31
N GLU A 122 -0.87 -7.54 1.83
CA GLU A 122 -0.02 -6.69 2.66
C GLU A 122 -0.82 -6.00 3.76
N CYS A 123 -2.01 -5.48 3.44
CA CYS A 123 -2.90 -4.85 4.41
C CYS A 123 -3.32 -5.82 5.53
N TYR A 124 -3.69 -7.06 5.18
CA TYR A 124 -3.98 -8.09 6.19
C TYR A 124 -2.75 -8.46 7.02
N ARG A 125 -1.56 -8.51 6.39
CA ARG A 125 -0.29 -8.79 7.06
C ARG A 125 0.07 -7.71 8.09
N THR A 126 -0.02 -6.43 7.73
CA THR A 126 0.26 -5.32 8.63
C THR A 126 -0.81 -5.19 9.73
N ALA A 127 -2.06 -5.51 9.41
CA ALA A 127 -3.15 -5.61 10.39
C ALA A 127 -3.07 -6.86 11.29
N ARG A 128 -2.11 -7.76 11.06
CA ARG A 128 -1.90 -9.03 11.78
C ARG A 128 -3.06 -10.02 11.70
N VAL A 129 -3.79 -10.01 10.57
CA VAL A 129 -4.87 -10.97 10.27
C VAL A 129 -4.33 -12.02 9.30
N PHE A 130 -3.42 -12.87 9.80
CA PHE A 130 -2.60 -13.75 8.97
C PHE A 130 -3.40 -14.86 8.28
N GLU A 131 -4.50 -15.31 8.89
CA GLU A 131 -5.40 -16.32 8.31
C GLU A 131 -5.95 -15.85 6.95
N LYS A 132 -6.33 -14.58 6.85
CA LYS A 132 -6.81 -13.98 5.59
C LYS A 132 -5.72 -13.85 4.54
N VAL A 133 -4.45 -13.66 4.95
CA VAL A 133 -3.31 -13.67 4.02
C VAL A 133 -3.18 -15.05 3.38
N VAL A 134 -3.25 -16.11 4.18
CA VAL A 134 -3.17 -17.49 3.69
C VAL A 134 -4.36 -17.82 2.78
N GLU A 135 -5.58 -17.50 3.21
CA GLU A 135 -6.82 -17.70 2.43
C GLU A 135 -6.75 -17.03 1.06
N LEU A 136 -6.16 -15.83 0.98
CA LEU A 136 -6.03 -15.08 -0.26
C LEU A 136 -4.91 -15.59 -1.16
N LEU A 137 -3.72 -15.84 -0.60
CA LEU A 137 -2.51 -16.09 -1.41
C LEU A 137 -2.34 -17.54 -1.85
N VAL A 138 -2.82 -18.52 -1.09
CA VAL A 138 -2.69 -19.94 -1.46
C VAL A 138 -3.40 -20.26 -2.78
N PRO A 139 -4.69 -19.90 -2.97
CA PRO A 139 -5.37 -20.15 -4.23
C PRO A 139 -4.75 -19.39 -5.41
N PHE A 140 -4.25 -18.18 -5.16
CA PHE A 140 -3.57 -17.38 -6.19
C PHE A 140 -2.29 -18.08 -6.68
N LEU A 141 -1.41 -18.51 -5.79
CA LEU A 141 -0.16 -19.19 -6.15
C LEU A 141 -0.41 -20.54 -6.85
N GLN A 142 -1.40 -21.31 -6.40
CA GLN A 142 -1.80 -22.56 -7.05
C GLN A 142 -2.25 -22.33 -8.50
N ASN A 143 -3.03 -21.28 -8.75
CA ASN A 143 -3.48 -20.93 -10.09
C ASN A 143 -2.33 -20.45 -11.00
N GLN A 144 -1.32 -19.79 -10.44
CA GLN A 144 -0.18 -19.27 -11.23
C GLN A 144 0.84 -20.33 -11.64
N GLN A 145 1.04 -21.38 -10.83
CA GLN A 145 1.86 -22.53 -11.22
C GLN A 145 1.35 -23.20 -12.52
N ILE A 146 0.06 -23.06 -12.82
CA ILE A 146 -0.58 -23.61 -14.02
C ILE A 146 -0.42 -22.67 -15.24
N ARG A 147 -0.37 -21.35 -15.02
CA ARG A 147 -0.47 -20.33 -16.10
C ARG A 147 0.86 -19.67 -16.48
N GLN A 148 1.87 -19.66 -15.60
CA GLN A 148 3.20 -19.07 -15.82
C GLN A 148 3.19 -17.61 -16.35
N ASN A 149 2.24 -16.78 -15.93
CA ASN A 149 2.01 -15.45 -16.54
C ASN A 149 2.32 -14.27 -15.60
N VAL A 150 3.02 -14.51 -14.49
CA VAL A 150 3.33 -13.49 -13.47
C VAL A 150 4.83 -13.33 -13.35
N GLU A 151 5.29 -12.09 -13.24
CA GLU A 151 6.70 -11.75 -13.07
C GLU A 151 7.28 -12.36 -11.79
N ASP A 152 8.52 -12.85 -11.88
CA ASP A 152 9.21 -13.52 -10.76
C ASP A 152 9.27 -12.65 -9.49
N VAL A 153 9.41 -11.33 -9.65
CA VAL A 153 9.44 -10.37 -8.54
C VAL A 153 8.13 -10.40 -7.75
N VAL A 154 6.99 -10.47 -8.44
CA VAL A 154 5.66 -10.52 -7.80
C VAL A 154 5.48 -11.86 -7.11
N LEU A 155 5.93 -12.96 -7.72
CA LEU A 155 5.89 -14.28 -7.09
C LEU A 155 6.73 -14.29 -5.80
N CYS A 156 7.97 -13.79 -5.85
CA CYS A 156 8.85 -13.68 -4.69
C CYS A 156 8.19 -12.92 -3.55
N ASP A 157 7.63 -11.74 -3.83
CA ASP A 157 6.90 -10.95 -2.84
C ASP A 157 5.69 -11.68 -2.26
N THR A 158 4.94 -12.41 -3.10
CA THR A 158 3.77 -13.19 -2.69
C THR A 158 4.15 -14.34 -1.75
N TYR A 159 5.14 -15.15 -2.13
CA TYR A 159 5.65 -16.25 -1.30
C TYR A 159 6.23 -15.71 0.02
N ASN A 160 6.92 -14.55 0.00
CA ASN A 160 7.41 -13.91 1.23
C ASN A 160 6.27 -13.54 2.18
N LYS A 161 5.20 -12.92 1.67
CA LYS A 161 4.00 -12.59 2.45
C LYS A 161 3.35 -13.83 3.04
N LEU A 162 3.20 -14.89 2.24
CA LEU A 162 2.60 -16.15 2.67
C LEU A 162 3.45 -16.87 3.72
N GLY A 163 4.77 -16.97 3.51
CA GLY A 163 5.68 -17.62 4.45
C GLY A 163 5.69 -16.92 5.81
N ASN A 164 5.68 -15.58 5.79
CA ASN A 164 5.54 -14.78 7.00
C ASN A 164 4.19 -15.02 7.70
N ALA A 165 3.09 -15.12 6.96
CA ALA A 165 1.79 -15.42 7.54
C ALA A 165 1.79 -16.79 8.25
N HIS A 166 2.30 -17.85 7.62
CA HIS A 166 2.45 -19.16 8.26
C HIS A 166 3.34 -19.12 9.50
N TYR A 167 4.45 -18.37 9.46
CA TYR A 167 5.34 -18.20 10.61
C TYR A 167 4.60 -17.59 11.81
N TRP A 168 3.83 -16.52 11.59
CA TRP A 168 3.07 -15.87 12.67
C TRP A 168 1.89 -16.70 13.17
N LEU A 169 1.38 -17.63 12.36
CA LEU A 169 0.40 -18.64 12.77
C LEU A 169 1.03 -19.84 13.52
N ASN A 170 2.36 -19.84 13.71
CA ASN A 170 3.13 -20.96 14.26
C ASN A 170 3.10 -22.25 13.42
N ASP A 171 2.72 -22.15 12.14
CA ASP A 171 2.80 -23.24 11.17
C ASP A 171 4.20 -23.26 10.54
N PHE A 172 5.20 -23.58 11.35
CA PHE A 172 6.62 -23.48 10.98
C PHE A 172 7.01 -24.42 9.83
N GLU A 173 6.34 -25.57 9.72
CA GLU A 173 6.56 -26.52 8.63
C GLU A 173 6.16 -25.90 7.28
N LYS A 174 4.95 -25.34 7.20
CA LYS A 174 4.51 -24.65 5.97
C LYS A 174 5.30 -23.39 5.71
N ALA A 175 5.66 -22.63 6.75
CA ALA A 175 6.51 -21.44 6.59
C ALA A 175 7.84 -21.81 5.94
N TYR A 176 8.52 -22.85 6.46
CA TYR A 176 9.78 -23.34 5.91
C TYR A 176 9.63 -23.84 4.46
N PHE A 177 8.59 -24.62 4.18
CA PHE A 177 8.30 -25.11 2.82
C PHE A 177 8.09 -23.97 1.82
N VAL A 178 7.26 -22.98 2.18
CA VAL A 178 6.94 -21.82 1.35
C VAL A 178 8.20 -20.98 1.09
N PHE A 179 9.03 -20.77 2.12
CA PHE A 179 10.29 -20.04 1.96
C PHE A 179 11.29 -20.77 1.06
N ASN A 180 11.40 -22.10 1.16
CA ASN A 180 12.31 -22.88 0.29
C ASN A 180 11.78 -23.09 -1.13
N SER A 181 10.53 -22.74 -1.38
CA SER A 181 9.97 -22.72 -2.73
C SER A 181 10.48 -21.51 -3.54
N LEU A 182 11.13 -20.55 -2.90
CA LEU A 182 11.84 -19.44 -3.53
C LEU A 182 13.31 -19.79 -3.73
N ASP A 183 13.91 -19.31 -4.82
CA ASP A 183 15.34 -19.50 -5.08
C ASP A 183 16.16 -18.94 -3.90
N PRO A 184 16.92 -19.78 -3.16
CA PRO A 184 17.70 -19.34 -2.02
C PRO A 184 18.75 -18.27 -2.35
N ASP A 185 19.10 -18.08 -3.62
CA ASP A 185 20.08 -17.09 -4.07
C ASP A 185 19.49 -15.74 -4.49
N ASP A 186 18.16 -15.58 -4.45
CA ASP A 186 17.51 -14.29 -4.65
C ASP A 186 17.84 -13.31 -3.49
N VAL A 187 18.41 -12.16 -3.86
CA VAL A 187 18.83 -11.10 -2.93
C VAL A 187 17.62 -10.47 -2.21
N HIS A 188 16.46 -10.39 -2.86
CA HIS A 188 15.23 -9.84 -2.27
C HIS A 188 14.66 -10.77 -1.18
N PHE A 189 14.84 -12.07 -1.33
CA PHE A 189 14.47 -13.10 -0.36
C PHE A 189 15.31 -13.00 0.92
N LYS A 190 16.64 -12.88 0.79
CA LYS A 190 17.57 -12.78 1.95
C LYS A 190 17.32 -11.54 2.80
N ILE A 191 17.06 -10.39 2.18
CA ILE A 191 16.85 -9.12 2.89
C ILE A 191 15.54 -9.13 3.68
N SER A 192 14.47 -9.65 3.09
CA SER A 192 13.11 -9.59 3.69
C SER A 192 12.89 -10.62 4.79
N ASN A 193 13.58 -11.78 4.72
CA ASN A 193 13.32 -12.91 5.61
C ASN A 193 14.43 -13.19 6.64
N CYS A 194 15.49 -12.39 6.69
CA CYS A 194 16.67 -12.66 7.52
C CYS A 194 16.34 -13.06 8.97
N ARG A 195 15.34 -12.46 9.62
CA ARG A 195 14.91 -12.88 10.98
C ARG A 195 14.13 -14.19 11.03
N CYS A 196 13.11 -14.36 10.20
CA CYS A 196 12.25 -15.56 10.21
C CYS A 196 13.04 -16.79 9.74
N TRP A 197 13.83 -16.63 8.68
CA TRP A 197 14.65 -17.67 8.09
C TRP A 197 15.78 -18.13 9.02
N ASN A 198 16.50 -17.19 9.68
CA ASN A 198 17.53 -17.54 10.66
C ASN A 198 16.95 -18.24 11.91
N THR A 199 15.69 -17.98 12.26
CA THR A 199 15.03 -18.63 13.41
C THR A 199 14.61 -20.06 13.07
N LEU A 200 14.18 -20.31 11.84
CA LEU A 200 13.82 -21.64 11.34
C LEU A 200 15.06 -22.52 11.11
N GLY A 201 16.14 -21.95 10.53
CA GLY A 201 17.39 -22.68 10.30
C GLY A 201 18.14 -23.13 11.56
N ASN A 202 17.90 -22.48 12.71
CA ASN A 202 18.46 -22.87 14.01
C ASN A 202 17.61 -23.91 14.79
N ARG A 203 16.47 -24.34 14.24
CA ARG A 203 15.57 -25.33 14.85
C ARG A 203 15.56 -26.68 14.13
N GLY A 204 16.37 -26.83 13.07
CA GLY A 204 16.56 -28.07 12.31
C GLY A 204 17.70 -28.92 12.85
#